data_AF-A0A6G1IF92-F1
#
_entry.id   AF-A0A6G1IF92-F1
#
_cell.length_a   1.000
_cell.length_b   1.000
_cell.length_c   1.000
_cell.angle_alpha   90.00
_cell.angle_beta   90.00
_cell.angle_gamma   90.00
#
_symmetry.space_group_name_H-M   'P 1'
#
loop_
_entity.id
_entity.type
_entity.pdbx_description
1 polymer ?
#
loop_
_entity_poly.entity_id
_entity_poly.type
_entity_poly.pdbx_seq_one_letter_code
_entity_poly.pdbx_strand_id
1 'polypeptide(L)'
;MALLSDGRYNEAEELFVQMMETRERVLGEEHPDMLTSMANLASTYRNQGRWKEAEELGVQVMETSSRVIGEEHPRTLMAMGNLAFTFKSQSRNDEAILLMETCFQLRKRILGDRHPETESSLETLTGWQLENMECRSCVIPKYRLG
;
A
#
# COMPACT_ATOMS: atom_id res chain seq x y z
N MET A 1 -6.63 15.71 29.17
CA MET A 1 -5.80 14.50 29.11
C MET A 1 -6.49 13.53 28.17
N ALA A 2 -5.80 13.19 27.08
CA ALA A 2 -6.30 12.41 25.96
C ALA A 2 -6.35 10.92 26.33
N LEU A 3 -7.55 10.33 26.30
CA LEU A 3 -7.79 8.90 26.57
C LEU A 3 -8.80 8.30 25.57
N LEU A 4 -8.77 8.71 24.30
CA LEU A 4 -9.78 8.26 23.32
C LEU A 4 -9.26 7.67 22.01
N SER A 5 -7.94 7.48 21.82
CA SER A 5 -7.44 6.87 20.58
C SER A 5 -6.69 5.53 20.73
N ASP A 6 -6.12 5.17 21.88
CA ASP A 6 -5.27 3.95 21.95
C ASP A 6 -6.01 2.63 22.23
N GLY A 7 -7.19 2.66 22.86
CA GLY A 7 -7.84 1.42 23.33
C GLY A 7 -8.35 0.49 22.22
N ARG A 8 -8.88 1.05 21.12
CA ARG A 8 -9.50 0.26 20.04
C ARG A 8 -8.50 -0.35 19.07
N TYR A 9 -7.29 0.20 19.04
CA TYR A 9 -6.23 -0.25 18.13
C TYR A 9 -5.53 -1.51 18.66
N ASN A 10 -5.29 -1.57 19.97
CA ASN A 10 -4.77 -2.77 20.60
C ASN A 10 -5.78 -3.93 20.54
N GLU A 11 -7.07 -3.66 20.77
CA GLU A 11 -8.13 -4.68 20.57
C GLU A 11 -8.20 -5.16 19.12
N ALA A 12 -8.04 -4.26 18.13
CA ALA A 12 -7.98 -4.64 16.73
C ALA A 12 -6.77 -5.52 16.43
N GLU A 13 -5.58 -5.15 16.90
CA GLU A 13 -4.35 -5.93 16.76
C GLU A 13 -4.50 -7.34 17.36
N GLU A 14 -5.01 -7.45 18.58
CA GLU A 14 -5.19 -8.73 19.28
C GLU A 14 -6.21 -9.62 18.56
N LEU A 15 -7.33 -9.06 18.11
CA LEU A 15 -8.31 -9.76 17.27
C LEU A 15 -7.71 -10.22 15.93
N PHE A 16 -6.85 -9.40 15.31
CA PHE A 16 -6.22 -9.76 14.04
C PHE A 16 -5.16 -10.85 14.21
N VAL A 17 -4.34 -10.82 15.26
CA VAL A 17 -3.36 -11.88 15.57
C VAL A 17 -4.06 -13.20 15.84
N GLN A 18 -5.10 -13.21 16.68
CA GLN A 18 -5.89 -14.43 16.93
C GLN A 18 -6.58 -14.95 15.67
N MET A 19 -7.06 -14.05 14.81
CA MET A 19 -7.68 -14.44 13.54
C MET A 19 -6.66 -14.98 12.54
N MET A 20 -5.41 -14.48 12.55
CA MET A 20 -4.29 -15.01 11.77
C MET A 20 -3.94 -16.43 12.22
N GLU A 21 -3.70 -16.65 13.51
CA GLU A 21 -3.37 -17.99 14.06
C GLU A 21 -4.48 -19.01 13.78
N THR A 22 -5.75 -18.60 13.95
CA THR A 22 -6.89 -19.48 13.70
C THR A 22 -7.04 -19.81 12.22
N ARG A 23 -6.83 -18.83 11.33
CA ARG A 23 -6.96 -19.03 9.88
C ARG A 23 -5.76 -19.73 9.27
N GLU A 24 -4.55 -19.52 9.78
CA GLU A 24 -3.35 -20.25 9.38
C GLU A 24 -3.55 -21.75 9.59
N ARG A 25 -4.11 -22.11 10.74
CA ARG A 25 -4.38 -23.51 11.10
C ARG A 25 -5.51 -24.17 10.30
N VAL A 26 -6.45 -23.40 9.78
CA VAL A 26 -7.70 -23.91 9.15
C VAL A 26 -7.69 -23.78 7.62
N LEU A 27 -7.12 -22.70 7.08
CA LEU A 27 -7.20 -22.31 5.68
C LEU A 27 -5.82 -22.20 5.00
N GLY A 28 -4.73 -22.18 5.78
CA GLY A 28 -3.38 -21.90 5.30
C GLY A 28 -3.12 -20.40 5.06
N GLU A 29 -1.85 -19.99 5.08
CA GLU A 29 -1.42 -18.58 4.90
C GLU A 29 -1.87 -17.95 3.57
N GLU A 30 -2.24 -18.80 2.62
CA GLU A 30 -2.49 -18.43 1.22
C GLU A 30 -3.96 -18.07 0.96
N HIS A 31 -4.83 -18.18 1.96
CA HIS A 31 -6.25 -17.94 1.75
C HIS A 31 -6.56 -16.45 1.50
N PRO A 32 -7.35 -16.09 0.46
CA PRO A 32 -7.65 -14.69 0.12
C PRO A 32 -8.15 -13.84 1.29
N ASP A 33 -8.97 -14.42 2.16
CA ASP A 33 -9.53 -13.71 3.31
C ASP A 33 -8.51 -13.42 4.42
N MET A 34 -7.43 -14.21 4.51
CA MET A 34 -6.29 -13.87 5.35
C MET A 34 -5.57 -12.64 4.79
N LEU A 35 -5.28 -12.63 3.48
CA LEU A 35 -4.62 -11.51 2.80
C LEU A 35 -5.38 -10.19 2.96
N THR A 36 -6.71 -10.22 2.87
CA THR A 36 -7.55 -9.03 3.13
C THR A 36 -7.46 -8.57 4.58
N SER A 37 -7.36 -9.50 5.53
CA SER A 37 -7.27 -9.17 6.95
C SER A 37 -5.92 -8.54 7.28
N MET A 38 -4.83 -9.07 6.73
CA MET A 38 -3.49 -8.50 6.84
C MET A 38 -3.41 -7.11 6.20
N ALA A 39 -4.04 -6.87 5.05
CA ALA A 39 -4.10 -5.55 4.42
C ALA A 39 -4.84 -4.52 5.31
N ASN A 40 -5.92 -4.94 5.97
CA ASN A 40 -6.64 -4.10 6.93
C ASN A 40 -5.80 -3.79 8.18
N LEU A 41 -5.03 -4.76 8.68
CA LEU A 41 -4.10 -4.57 9.78
C LEU A 41 -2.98 -3.59 9.41
N ALA A 42 -2.41 -3.72 8.21
CA ALA A 42 -1.42 -2.77 7.69
C ALA A 42 -1.97 -1.33 7.64
N SER A 43 -3.20 -1.15 7.16
CA SER A 43 -3.89 0.16 7.17
C SER A 43 -4.09 0.69 8.60
N THR A 44 -4.40 -0.19 9.54
CA THR A 44 -4.58 0.14 10.96
C THR A 44 -3.27 0.62 11.59
N TYR A 45 -2.15 -0.08 11.37
CA TYR A 45 -0.82 0.35 11.80
C TYR A 45 -0.40 1.68 11.16
N ARG A 46 -0.70 1.86 9.87
CA ARG A 46 -0.46 3.13 9.17
C ARG A 46 -1.16 4.29 9.88
N ASN A 47 -2.41 4.13 10.27
CA ASN A 47 -3.18 5.17 10.96
C ASN A 47 -2.68 5.45 12.40
N GLN A 48 -1.97 4.50 13.01
CA GLN A 48 -1.30 4.68 14.30
C GLN A 48 0.10 5.30 14.19
N GLY A 49 0.61 5.52 12.97
CA GLY A 49 1.99 5.95 12.74
C GLY A 49 3.03 4.84 12.87
N ARG A 50 2.60 3.57 12.92
CA ARG A 50 3.45 2.36 12.95
C ARG A 50 3.80 1.92 11.52
N TRP A 51 4.57 2.76 10.82
CA TRP A 51 4.80 2.60 9.38
C TRP A 51 5.62 1.37 9.01
N LYS A 52 6.52 0.92 9.89
CA LYS A 52 7.36 -0.27 9.65
C LYS A 52 6.51 -1.54 9.69
N GLU A 53 5.68 -1.69 10.70
CA GLU A 53 4.79 -2.85 10.83
C GLU A 53 3.74 -2.88 9.70
N ALA A 54 3.26 -1.70 9.28
CA ALA A 54 2.40 -1.59 8.10
C ALA A 54 3.09 -2.01 6.80
N GLU A 55 4.36 -1.68 6.65
CA GLU A 55 5.17 -2.07 5.48
C GLU A 55 5.44 -3.57 5.46
N GLU A 56 5.91 -4.14 6.56
CA GLU A 56 6.21 -5.58 6.66
C GLU A 56 4.98 -6.42 6.29
N LEU A 57 3.81 -6.07 6.83
CA LEU A 57 2.56 -6.71 6.45
C LEU A 57 2.17 -6.45 5.00
N GLY A 58 2.32 -5.23 4.50
CA GLY A 58 2.00 -4.88 3.12
C GLY A 58 2.84 -5.67 2.10
N VAL A 59 4.14 -5.84 2.37
CA VAL A 59 5.06 -6.65 1.55
C VAL A 59 4.64 -8.12 1.61
N GLN A 60 4.41 -8.66 2.81
CA GLN A 60 4.01 -10.06 2.96
C GLN A 60 2.71 -10.37 2.21
N VAL A 61 1.71 -9.48 2.29
CA VAL A 61 0.44 -9.63 1.55
C VAL A 61 0.66 -9.61 0.05
N MET A 62 1.46 -8.65 -0.46
CA MET A 62 1.73 -8.52 -1.88
C MET A 62 2.47 -9.73 -2.44
N GLU A 63 3.51 -10.20 -1.78
CA GLU A 63 4.30 -11.36 -2.21
C GLU A 63 3.48 -12.65 -2.16
N THR A 64 2.72 -12.85 -1.08
CA THR A 64 1.87 -14.03 -0.93
C THR A 64 0.74 -14.01 -1.95
N SER A 65 0.07 -12.88 -2.16
CA SER A 65 -1.00 -12.78 -3.16
C SER A 65 -0.46 -12.96 -4.59
N SER A 66 0.72 -12.41 -4.89
CA SER A 66 1.41 -12.62 -6.16
C SER A 66 1.69 -14.11 -6.41
N ARG A 67 2.21 -14.82 -5.40
CA ARG A 67 2.54 -16.25 -5.50
C ARG A 67 1.30 -17.14 -5.66
N VAL A 68 0.22 -16.86 -4.92
CA VAL A 68 -0.92 -17.78 -4.78
C VAL A 68 -1.96 -17.57 -5.88
N ILE A 69 -2.35 -16.32 -6.10
CA ILE A 69 -3.46 -15.96 -7.01
C ILE A 69 -2.99 -15.17 -8.22
N GLY A 70 -1.70 -14.81 -8.28
CA GLY A 70 -1.08 -14.10 -9.39
C GLY A 70 -0.99 -12.59 -9.19
N GLU A 71 -0.03 -11.97 -9.87
CA GLU A 71 0.18 -10.52 -9.89
C GLU A 71 -0.99 -9.74 -10.49
N GLU A 72 -1.71 -10.36 -11.42
CA GLU A 72 -2.84 -9.76 -12.11
C GLU A 72 -4.12 -9.77 -11.27
N HIS A 73 -4.16 -10.49 -10.16
CA HIS A 73 -5.38 -10.58 -9.39
C HIS A 73 -5.72 -9.22 -8.76
N PRO A 74 -6.98 -8.75 -8.80
CA PRO A 74 -7.37 -7.46 -8.22
C PRO A 74 -6.96 -7.28 -6.76
N ARG A 75 -6.94 -8.36 -5.97
CA ARG A 75 -6.43 -8.32 -4.58
C ARG A 75 -4.92 -8.04 -4.49
N THR A 76 -4.11 -8.58 -5.41
CA THR A 76 -2.67 -8.28 -5.48
C THR A 76 -2.45 -6.81 -5.86
N LEU A 77 -3.19 -6.31 -6.85
CA LEU A 77 -3.11 -4.91 -7.29
C LEU A 77 -3.52 -3.93 -6.17
N MET A 78 -4.53 -4.29 -5.38
CA MET A 78 -4.94 -3.54 -4.19
C MET A 78 -3.83 -3.53 -3.12
N ALA A 79 -3.17 -4.67 -2.88
CA ALA A 79 -2.05 -4.76 -1.94
C ALA A 79 -0.86 -3.89 -2.38
N MET A 80 -0.49 -3.94 -3.67
CA MET A 80 0.55 -3.09 -4.25
C MET A 80 0.24 -1.61 -4.06
N GLY A 81 -1.02 -1.20 -4.33
CA GLY A 81 -1.45 0.19 -4.13
C GLY A 81 -1.32 0.62 -2.67
N ASN A 82 -1.80 -0.20 -1.72
CA ASN A 82 -1.72 0.09 -0.30
C ASN A 82 -0.27 0.21 0.19
N LEU A 83 0.61 -0.70 -0.24
CA LEU A 83 2.03 -0.66 0.10
C LEU A 83 2.71 0.59 -0.48
N ALA A 84 2.36 0.99 -1.70
CA ALA A 84 2.88 2.22 -2.32
C ALA A 84 2.48 3.47 -1.51
N PHE A 85 1.25 3.54 -1.00
CA PHE A 85 0.84 4.61 -0.08
C PHE A 85 1.63 4.58 1.24
N THR A 86 1.93 3.39 1.77
CA THR A 86 2.78 3.26 2.97
C THR A 86 4.17 3.81 2.72
N PHE A 87 4.81 3.50 1.58
CA PHE A 87 6.09 4.09 1.20
C PHE A 87 6.01 5.61 1.05
N LYS A 88 4.93 6.12 0.45
CA LYS A 88 4.68 7.57 0.32
C LYS A 88 4.61 8.25 1.70
N SER A 89 3.94 7.64 2.67
CA SER A 89 3.88 8.15 4.05
C SER A 89 5.23 8.10 4.77
N GLN A 90 6.14 7.21 4.38
CA GLN A 90 7.51 7.15 4.89
C GLN A 90 8.48 8.11 4.17
N SER A 91 8.00 9.01 3.31
CA SER A 91 8.83 9.86 2.43
C SER A 91 9.69 9.09 1.42
N ARG A 92 9.40 7.80 1.19
CA ARG A 92 10.10 6.95 0.20
C ARG A 92 9.42 7.10 -1.17
N ASN A 93 9.50 8.30 -1.72
CA ASN A 93 8.76 8.69 -2.94
C ASN A 93 9.13 7.83 -4.16
N ASP A 94 10.41 7.51 -4.35
CA ASP A 94 10.86 6.75 -5.52
C ASP A 94 10.30 5.32 -5.52
N GLU A 95 10.29 4.66 -4.37
CA GLU A 95 9.74 3.31 -4.20
C GLU A 95 8.21 3.30 -4.32
N ALA A 96 7.54 4.31 -3.77
CA ALA A 96 6.10 4.50 -3.93
C ALA A 96 5.71 4.66 -5.41
N ILE A 97 6.45 5.47 -6.16
CA ILE A 97 6.20 5.71 -7.60
C ILE A 97 6.43 4.43 -8.40
N LEU A 98 7.56 3.74 -8.19
CA LEU A 98 7.86 2.48 -8.89
C LEU A 98 6.77 1.42 -8.69
N LEU A 99 6.32 1.26 -7.44
CA LEU A 99 5.30 0.27 -7.12
C LEU A 99 3.92 0.67 -7.68
N MET A 100 3.57 1.95 -7.60
CA MET A 100 2.31 2.47 -8.16
C MET A 100 2.31 2.38 -9.70
N GLU A 101 3.44 2.64 -10.36
CA GLU A 101 3.59 2.47 -11.80
C GLU A 101 3.36 1.02 -12.21
N THR A 102 3.95 0.06 -11.48
CA THR A 102 3.74 -1.37 -11.73
C THR A 102 2.26 -1.74 -11.57
N CYS A 103 1.59 -1.26 -10.50
CA CYS A 103 0.16 -1.47 -10.28
C CYS A 103 -0.70 -0.89 -11.42
N PHE A 104 -0.39 0.34 -11.87
CA PHE A 104 -1.08 0.97 -13.01
C PHE A 104 -0.92 0.16 -14.29
N GLN A 105 0.28 -0.29 -14.64
CA GLN A 105 0.51 -1.06 -15.87
C GLN A 105 -0.27 -2.37 -15.88
N LEU A 106 -0.31 -3.06 -14.74
CA LEU A 106 -1.10 -4.28 -14.59
C LEU A 106 -2.61 -3.98 -14.72
N ARG A 107 -3.13 -2.98 -13.99
CA ARG A 107 -4.54 -2.56 -14.08
C ARG A 107 -4.94 -2.18 -15.51
N LYS A 108 -4.09 -1.42 -16.20
CA LYS A 108 -4.28 -1.05 -17.61
C LYS A 108 -4.38 -2.27 -18.51
N ARG A 109 -3.52 -3.27 -18.32
CA ARG A 109 -3.56 -4.51 -19.12
C ARG A 109 -4.83 -5.34 -18.91
N ILE A 110 -5.31 -5.40 -17.67
CA ILE A 110 -6.41 -6.30 -17.28
C ILE A 110 -7.78 -5.65 -17.46
N LEU A 111 -7.93 -4.40 -17.00
CA LEU A 111 -9.19 -3.68 -16.93
C LEU A 111 -9.37 -2.69 -18.09
N GLY A 112 -8.27 -2.34 -18.76
CA GLY A 112 -8.24 -1.33 -19.81
C GLY A 112 -8.06 0.10 -19.30
N ASP A 113 -7.81 1.02 -20.23
CA ASP A 113 -7.48 2.41 -19.96
C ASP A 113 -8.63 3.22 -19.32
N ARG A 114 -9.89 2.85 -19.61
CA ARG A 114 -11.08 3.59 -19.17
C ARG A 114 -11.71 3.04 -17.88
N HIS A 115 -11.03 2.12 -17.20
CA HIS A 115 -11.54 1.57 -15.96
C HIS A 115 -11.28 2.56 -14.81
N PRO A 116 -12.25 2.81 -13.91
CA PRO A 116 -12.09 3.77 -12.81
C PRO A 116 -10.85 3.53 -11.95
N GLU A 117 -10.52 2.26 -11.66
CA GLU A 117 -9.29 1.95 -10.91
C GLU A 117 -7.99 2.24 -11.69
N THR A 118 -8.00 2.08 -13.01
CA THR A 118 -6.85 2.40 -13.86
C THR A 118 -6.63 3.91 -13.91
N GLU A 119 -7.72 4.67 -14.10
CA GLU A 119 -7.70 6.14 -14.09
C GLU A 119 -7.25 6.67 -12.72
N SER A 120 -7.82 6.17 -11.62
CA SER A 120 -7.43 6.58 -10.26
C SER A 120 -5.95 6.27 -9.95
N SER A 121 -5.43 5.14 -10.43
CA SER A 121 -4.00 4.80 -10.27
C SER A 121 -3.11 5.75 -11.08
N LEU A 122 -3.53 6.12 -12.28
CA LEU A 122 -2.83 7.07 -13.15
C LEU A 122 -2.81 8.48 -12.55
N GLU A 123 -3.95 8.95 -12.05
CA GLU A 123 -4.05 10.24 -11.36
C GLU A 123 -3.13 10.29 -10.13
N THR A 124 -3.13 9.23 -9.33
CA THR A 124 -2.26 9.12 -8.16
C THR A 124 -0.77 9.14 -8.57
N LEU A 125 -0.41 8.34 -9.59
CA LEU A 125 0.97 8.27 -10.09
C LEU A 125 1.46 9.61 -10.63
N THR A 126 0.63 10.29 -11.44
CA THR A 126 0.98 11.58 -12.05
C THR A 126 1.11 12.68 -10.99
N GLY A 127 0.21 12.71 -10.01
CA GLY A 127 0.32 13.59 -8.84
C GLY A 127 1.64 13.39 -8.09
N TRP A 128 2.00 12.14 -7.78
CA TRP A 128 3.25 11.84 -7.07
C TRP A 128 4.50 12.17 -7.88
N GLN A 129 4.49 11.94 -9.20
CA GLN A 129 5.60 12.28 -10.08
C GLN A 129 5.82 13.80 -10.16
N LEU A 130 4.74 14.59 -10.23
CA LEU A 130 4.80 16.04 -10.22
C LEU A 130 5.38 16.56 -8.90
N GLU A 131 4.86 16.09 -7.76
CA GLU A 131 5.38 16.44 -6.43
C GLU A 131 6.87 16.09 -6.29
N ASN A 132 7.28 14.91 -6.76
CA ASN A 132 8.68 14.48 -6.69
C ASN A 132 9.59 15.36 -7.57
N MET A 133 9.11 15.81 -8.73
CA MET A 133 9.81 16.77 -9.59
C MET A 133 9.91 18.16 -8.96
N GLU A 134 8.86 18.65 -8.32
CA GLU A 134 8.86 19.94 -7.61
C GLU A 134 9.83 19.93 -6.42
N CYS A 135 9.81 18.87 -5.60
CA CYS A 135 10.77 18.70 -4.51
C CYS A 135 12.22 18.65 -4.99
N ARG A 136 12.48 18.01 -6.14
CA ARG A 136 13.82 17.97 -6.76
C ARG A 136 14.20 19.30 -7.43
N SER A 137 13.24 20.04 -7.96
CA SER A 137 13.43 21.37 -8.54
C SER A 137 13.78 22.44 -7.50
N CYS A 138 13.32 22.29 -6.25
CA CYS A 138 13.72 23.15 -5.12
C CYS A 138 15.22 23.11 -4.78
N VAL A 139 16.00 22.19 -5.37
CA VAL A 139 17.47 22.08 -5.19
C VAL A 139 18.25 22.84 -6.27
N ILE A 140 17.59 23.51 -7.24
CA ILE A 140 18.30 24.38 -8.18
C ILE A 140 18.47 25.77 -7.52
N PRO A 141 19.70 26.19 -7.15
CA PRO A 141 19.92 27.54 -6.67
C PRO A 141 19.57 28.51 -7.82
N LYS A 142 18.73 29.50 -7.51
CA LYS A 142 18.37 30.60 -8.41
C LYS A 142 19.64 31.30 -8.92
N TYR A 143 20.17 30.87 -10.06
CA TYR A 143 21.14 31.65 -10.82
C TYR A 143 20.85 31.57 -12.31
N ARG A 144 20.62 32.78 -12.87
CA ARG A 144 20.67 33.14 -14.31
C ARG A 144 19.45 32.61 -15.09
N LEU A 145 18.67 33.44 -15.76
CA LEU A 145 18.97 34.40 -16.83
C LEU A 145 17.85 35.48 -16.81
N GLY A 146 18.01 36.74 -17.18
CA GLY A 146 19.05 37.54 -17.78
C GLY A 146 18.46 38.95 -17.96
#